data_AF-A0A1I8J8G3-F1
#
_entry.id   AF-A0A1I8J8G3-F1
#
_cell.length_a   1.000
_cell.length_b   1.000
_cell.length_c   1.000
_cell.angle_alpha   90.00
_cell.angle_beta   90.00
_cell.angle_gamma   90.00
#
_symmetry.space_group_name_H-M   'P 1'
#
loop_
_entity.id
_entity.type
_entity.pdbx_description
1 polymer ?
#
loop_
_entity_poly.entity_id
_entity_poly.type
_entity_poly.pdbx_seq_one_letter_code
_entity_poly.pdbx_strand_id
1 'polypeptide(L)'
;MGLLSEGTPLSWSETQKHSEHVRQHGIRQFISLYYRLKDRTKDSLKWGDEVEYQLVRLTKSAASSSDQQQQQQSQFASQLSLVADQILPELQREEIENGGRASTLWRPEYAAYMVEGVPGEPYGHLLAHLNLVEANMRKRRAQVQSLLGSDVYALTLTAFPRLGCPDFCYPGAKPTPEGGVSCSAFLPDEVIYSGHPRFRTLTRNIRERRGKKVAINIPVYRDLNTPDGLLEPPTEHTAAALPGHIYMDAMGFGMGCCCLQMTFQACSITEAYLLYDQLTPLSPVLLALSAASPVHRGWLADTDTRWRVISGAVDCRTDEEMGLKPLERNRFRIAKSRYDSIDSYLSADGQAYNDIPLTMDEDILRQLMEAGVEPSLSRHLAHLFIRDPVSLFSEKIHQSDTEESDHFENIQSTNWQSMRFKPPPTNSTIGWRVEFRCAEVQLTDFENAAYVVFIVLLT
;
A
#
# COMPACT_ATOMS: atom_id res chain seq x y z
N MET A 1 1.92 -9.41 -6.03
CA MET A 1 1.21 -9.42 -4.72
C MET A 1 1.31 -10.71 -3.90
N GLY A 2 1.23 -10.61 -2.57
CA GLY A 2 1.15 -11.77 -1.66
C GLY A 2 -0.27 -12.35 -1.64
N LEU A 3 -0.40 -13.67 -1.54
CA LEU A 3 -1.71 -14.30 -1.40
C LEU A 3 -2.39 -13.82 -0.12
N LEU A 4 -3.65 -13.39 -0.23
CA LEU A 4 -4.48 -13.17 0.94
C LEU A 4 -4.85 -14.54 1.51
N SER A 5 -4.20 -14.91 2.61
CA SER A 5 -4.60 -16.08 3.39
C SER A 5 -5.96 -15.82 4.03
N GLU A 6 -6.84 -16.82 3.97
CA GLU A 6 -8.10 -16.79 4.70
C GLU A 6 -7.90 -17.30 6.13
N GLY A 7 -8.69 -16.78 7.07
CA GLY A 7 -8.65 -17.20 8.47
C GLY A 7 -9.37 -16.25 9.39
N THR A 8 -9.39 -16.60 10.68
CA THR A 8 -10.06 -15.82 11.73
C THR A 8 -9.12 -14.72 12.25
N PRO A 9 -9.40 -13.43 11.99
CA PRO A 9 -8.52 -12.34 12.39
C PRO A 9 -8.49 -12.11 13.89
N LEU A 10 -7.29 -11.99 14.45
CA LEU A 10 -7.09 -11.63 15.85
C LEU A 10 -7.31 -10.12 16.09
N SER A 11 -7.80 -9.77 17.28
CA SER A 11 -7.75 -8.39 17.80
C SER A 11 -6.30 -7.94 18.03
N TRP A 12 -6.08 -6.64 18.26
CA TRP A 12 -4.74 -6.18 18.64
C TRP A 12 -4.26 -6.85 19.94
N SER A 13 -5.13 -6.93 20.94
CA SER A 13 -4.79 -7.51 22.26
C SER A 13 -4.36 -8.98 22.17
N GLU A 14 -4.89 -9.73 21.21
CA GLU A 14 -4.49 -11.11 20.93
C GLU A 14 -3.24 -11.16 20.07
N THR A 15 -3.17 -10.36 18.99
CA THR A 15 -2.00 -10.28 18.09
C THR A 15 -0.74 -9.89 18.86
N GLN A 16 -0.85 -8.96 19.81
CA GLN A 16 0.26 -8.48 20.63
C GLN A 16 0.91 -9.62 21.44
N LYS A 17 0.11 -10.58 21.95
CA LYS A 17 0.62 -11.73 22.73
C LYS A 17 1.52 -12.65 21.91
N HIS A 18 1.32 -12.67 20.58
CA HIS A 18 2.07 -13.51 19.66
C HIS A 18 3.15 -12.73 18.89
N SER A 19 3.35 -11.44 19.17
CA SER A 19 4.25 -10.60 18.35
C SER A 19 5.70 -11.10 18.34
N GLU A 20 6.22 -11.51 19.49
CA GLU A 20 7.58 -12.07 19.58
C GLU A 20 7.69 -13.44 18.91
N HIS A 21 6.67 -14.29 19.07
CA HIS A 21 6.57 -15.59 18.39
C HIS A 21 6.63 -15.42 16.87
N VAL A 22 5.82 -14.51 16.31
CA VAL A 22 5.80 -14.22 14.86
C VAL A 22 7.16 -13.71 14.39
N ARG A 23 7.82 -12.82 15.13
CA ARG A 23 9.17 -12.32 14.76
C ARG A 23 10.20 -13.46 14.72
N GLN A 24 10.29 -14.24 15.79
CA GLN A 24 11.28 -15.33 15.89
C GLN A 24 11.06 -16.41 14.82
N HIS A 25 9.82 -16.84 14.64
CA HIS A 25 9.46 -17.84 13.63
C HIS A 25 9.61 -17.28 12.21
N GLY A 26 9.26 -16.01 11.96
CA GLY A 26 9.47 -15.35 10.67
C GLY A 26 10.94 -15.30 10.26
N ILE A 27 11.86 -15.06 11.20
CA ILE A 27 13.30 -15.11 10.92
C ILE A 27 13.77 -16.53 10.61
N ARG A 28 13.27 -17.55 11.31
CA ARG A 28 13.57 -18.96 10.99
C ARG A 28 13.06 -19.36 9.61
N GLN A 29 11.84 -18.96 9.27
CA GLN A 29 11.26 -19.11 7.92
C GLN A 29 12.15 -18.48 6.85
N PHE A 30 12.59 -17.25 7.08
CA PHE A 30 13.51 -16.57 6.17
C PHE A 30 14.83 -17.33 6.02
N ILE A 31 15.48 -17.73 7.12
CA ILE A 31 16.77 -18.45 7.08
C ILE A 31 16.63 -19.75 6.30
N SER A 32 15.56 -20.51 6.54
CA SER A 32 15.28 -21.74 5.79
C SER A 32 15.10 -21.48 4.29
N LEU A 33 14.35 -20.43 3.93
CA LEU A 33 14.15 -20.02 2.55
C LEU A 33 15.44 -19.55 1.88
N TYR A 34 16.22 -18.73 2.58
CA TYR A 34 17.50 -18.21 2.14
C TYR A 34 18.45 -19.34 1.77
N TYR A 35 18.64 -20.34 2.64
CA TYR A 35 19.55 -21.45 2.33
C TYR A 35 19.09 -22.37 1.20
N ARG A 36 17.77 -22.46 0.97
CA ARG A 36 17.25 -23.19 -0.19
C ARG A 36 17.55 -22.48 -1.51
N LEU A 37 17.60 -21.14 -1.52
CA LEU A 37 17.50 -20.35 -2.75
C LEU A 37 18.59 -19.29 -2.94
N LYS A 38 19.53 -19.11 -2.00
CA LYS A 38 20.60 -18.11 -2.09
C LYS A 38 21.55 -18.36 -3.26
N ASP A 39 21.80 -19.61 -3.59
CA ASP A 39 22.70 -20.03 -4.68
C ASP A 39 21.95 -20.16 -6.03
N ARG A 40 20.65 -19.81 -6.05
CA ARG A 40 19.85 -19.79 -7.27
C ARG A 40 20.39 -18.73 -8.21
N THR A 41 20.71 -19.15 -9.43
CA THR A 41 21.23 -18.32 -10.51
C THR A 41 20.54 -18.66 -11.83
N LYS A 42 20.78 -17.85 -12.87
CA LYS A 42 20.26 -18.05 -14.25
C LYS A 42 18.75 -17.91 -14.37
N ASP A 43 18.11 -17.23 -13.41
CA ASP A 43 16.80 -16.68 -13.69
C ASP A 43 16.91 -15.67 -14.82
N SER A 44 15.82 -15.48 -15.56
CA SER A 44 15.74 -14.45 -16.60
C SER A 44 14.97 -13.26 -16.06
N LEU A 45 15.26 -12.08 -16.62
CA LEU A 45 14.47 -10.89 -16.39
C LEU A 45 13.00 -11.20 -16.74
N LYS A 46 12.18 -11.17 -15.71
CA LYS A 46 10.73 -11.16 -15.77
C LYS A 46 10.27 -9.92 -15.02
N TRP A 47 9.25 -9.27 -15.52
CA TRP A 47 8.73 -8.08 -14.87
C TRP A 47 7.23 -7.95 -15.10
N GLY A 48 6.58 -7.15 -14.27
CA GLY A 48 5.15 -6.92 -14.36
C GLY A 48 4.78 -5.64 -13.64
N ASP A 49 3.69 -5.03 -14.11
CA ASP A 49 3.09 -3.84 -13.50
C ASP A 49 1.87 -4.24 -12.66
N GLU A 50 1.65 -3.50 -11.57
CA GLU A 50 0.43 -3.55 -10.77
C GLU A 50 -0.26 -2.18 -10.86
N VAL A 51 -1.52 -2.17 -11.33
CA VAL A 51 -2.32 -0.95 -11.55
C VAL A 51 -3.57 -1.01 -10.71
N GLU A 52 -3.74 -0.01 -9.85
CA GLU A 52 -4.89 0.13 -8.98
C GLU A 52 -5.94 1.09 -9.60
N TYR A 53 -7.22 0.71 -9.52
CA TYR A 53 -8.34 1.45 -10.08
C TYR A 53 -9.31 1.87 -8.98
N GLN A 54 -9.86 3.08 -9.09
CA GLN A 54 -11.03 3.52 -8.34
C GLN A 54 -12.30 3.36 -9.19
N LEU A 55 -13.35 2.82 -8.60
CA LEU A 55 -14.66 2.68 -9.21
C LEU A 55 -15.46 3.96 -8.94
N VAL A 56 -15.64 4.80 -9.95
CA VAL A 56 -16.25 6.13 -9.79
C VAL A 56 -17.60 6.18 -10.50
N ARG A 57 -18.65 6.43 -9.72
CA ARG A 57 -20.00 6.66 -10.21
C ARG A 57 -20.19 8.13 -10.62
N LEU A 58 -20.64 8.35 -11.84
CA LEU A 58 -20.98 9.67 -12.40
C LEU A 58 -22.47 9.73 -12.72
N THR A 59 -23.24 10.45 -11.90
CA THR A 59 -24.68 10.63 -12.11
C THR A 59 -25.00 12.06 -12.52
N LYS A 60 -26.04 12.26 -13.35
CA LYS A 60 -26.53 13.62 -13.62
C LYS A 60 -27.12 14.20 -12.34
N SER A 61 -26.69 15.39 -11.95
CA SER A 61 -27.23 16.05 -10.76
C SER A 61 -28.71 16.38 -10.99
N ALA A 62 -29.60 15.93 -10.10
CA ALA A 62 -30.98 16.39 -10.09
C ALA A 62 -30.95 17.86 -9.69
N ALA A 63 -31.37 18.76 -10.59
CA ALA A 63 -31.47 20.17 -10.27
C ALA A 63 -32.40 20.35 -9.05
N SER A 64 -31.84 20.72 -7.90
CA SER A 64 -32.62 21.17 -6.76
C SER A 64 -33.35 22.45 -7.16
N SER A 65 -34.67 22.38 -7.19
CA SER A 65 -35.58 23.35 -7.80
C SER A 65 -35.79 24.66 -7.02
N SER A 66 -34.82 25.13 -6.23
CA SER A 66 -34.99 26.32 -5.38
C SER A 66 -34.10 27.53 -5.68
N ASP A 67 -32.97 27.41 -6.39
CA ASP A 67 -32.07 28.57 -6.57
C ASP A 67 -31.60 28.76 -8.02
N GLN A 68 -32.26 29.70 -8.71
CA GLN A 68 -32.01 30.04 -10.13
C GLN A 68 -30.68 30.79 -10.38
N GLN A 69 -29.83 31.03 -9.37
CA GLN A 69 -28.59 31.81 -9.54
C GLN A 69 -27.28 30.99 -9.49
N GLN A 70 -27.31 29.68 -9.20
CA GLN A 70 -26.12 28.80 -9.24
C GLN A 70 -26.08 27.83 -10.43
N GLN A 71 -26.77 28.15 -11.52
CA GLN A 71 -27.09 27.23 -12.62
C GLN A 71 -25.93 26.87 -13.60
N GLN A 72 -24.65 27.01 -13.23
CA GLN A 72 -23.56 26.73 -14.19
C GLN A 72 -22.51 25.69 -13.81
N GLN A 73 -22.47 25.09 -12.60
CA GLN A 73 -21.23 24.42 -12.19
C GLN A 73 -21.21 22.90 -11.86
N SER A 74 -22.33 22.16 -11.86
CA SER A 74 -22.23 20.69 -11.73
C SER A 74 -23.34 19.95 -12.48
N GLN A 75 -23.13 19.64 -13.76
CA GLN A 75 -24.03 18.73 -14.49
C GLN A 75 -24.00 17.30 -13.93
N PHE A 76 -22.94 16.92 -13.22
CA PHE A 76 -22.75 15.58 -12.69
C PHE A 76 -22.28 15.57 -11.23
N ALA A 77 -22.80 14.64 -10.44
CA ALA A 77 -22.27 14.26 -9.13
C ALA A 77 -21.34 13.04 -9.29
N SER A 78 -20.14 13.13 -8.71
CA SER A 78 -19.14 12.06 -8.70
C SER A 78 -19.04 11.42 -7.32
N GLN A 79 -19.17 10.10 -7.24
CA GLN A 79 -19.10 9.34 -6.00
C GLN A 79 -18.23 8.09 -6.19
N LEU A 80 -17.58 7.62 -5.13
CA LEU A 80 -16.92 6.31 -5.13
C LEU A 80 -17.95 5.20 -5.01
N SER A 81 -17.94 4.25 -5.94
CA SER A 81 -18.86 3.12 -6.00
C SER A 81 -18.32 1.94 -5.17
N LEU A 82 -18.98 1.61 -4.07
CA LEU A 82 -18.60 0.56 -3.13
C LEU A 82 -19.03 -0.83 -3.63
N VAL A 83 -18.53 -1.24 -4.80
CA VAL A 83 -19.01 -2.45 -5.52
C VAL A 83 -17.89 -3.46 -5.81
N ALA A 84 -16.69 -3.27 -5.28
CA ALA A 84 -15.57 -4.18 -5.52
C ALA A 84 -15.88 -5.62 -5.10
N ASP A 85 -16.62 -5.81 -4.02
CA ASP A 85 -17.03 -7.12 -3.49
C ASP A 85 -17.94 -7.91 -4.45
N GLN A 86 -18.73 -7.18 -5.25
CA GLN A 86 -19.63 -7.76 -6.24
C GLN A 86 -18.91 -8.16 -7.53
N ILE A 87 -17.90 -7.36 -7.95
CA ILE A 87 -17.24 -7.58 -9.24
C ILE A 87 -15.97 -8.43 -9.15
N LEU A 88 -15.27 -8.45 -8.01
CA LEU A 88 -14.02 -9.21 -7.86
C LEU A 88 -14.19 -10.72 -8.07
N PRO A 89 -15.23 -11.40 -7.55
CA PRO A 89 -15.44 -12.82 -7.80
C PRO A 89 -15.59 -13.15 -9.30
N GLU A 90 -16.21 -12.26 -10.06
CA GLU A 90 -16.35 -12.37 -11.52
C GLU A 90 -15.01 -12.15 -12.22
N LEU A 91 -14.27 -11.10 -11.83
CA LEU A 91 -12.93 -10.81 -12.37
C LEU A 91 -11.93 -11.94 -12.13
N GLN A 92 -12.07 -12.65 -11.01
CA GLN A 92 -11.21 -13.76 -10.62
C GLN A 92 -11.67 -15.11 -11.18
N ARG A 93 -12.83 -15.19 -11.84
CA ARG A 93 -13.39 -16.45 -12.33
C ARG A 93 -12.45 -17.17 -13.28
N GLU A 94 -11.90 -16.46 -14.27
CA GLU A 94 -10.98 -17.04 -15.27
C GLU A 94 -9.77 -17.70 -14.59
N GLU A 95 -9.20 -17.04 -13.59
CA GLU A 95 -8.04 -17.54 -12.83
C GLU A 95 -8.42 -18.79 -12.04
N ILE A 96 -9.55 -18.76 -11.32
CA ILE A 96 -10.01 -19.86 -10.48
C ILE A 96 -10.33 -21.10 -11.33
N GLU A 97 -11.07 -20.93 -12.42
CA GLU A 97 -11.52 -22.03 -13.29
C GLU A 97 -10.36 -22.68 -14.06
N ASN A 98 -9.32 -21.91 -14.39
CA ASN A 98 -8.16 -22.39 -15.15
C ASN A 98 -6.95 -22.73 -14.27
N GLY A 99 -7.15 -22.96 -12.97
CA GLY A 99 -6.10 -23.44 -12.06
C GLY A 99 -4.98 -22.42 -11.85
N GLY A 100 -5.32 -21.14 -11.69
CA GLY A 100 -4.40 -20.04 -11.42
C GLY A 100 -3.89 -19.32 -12.66
N ARG A 101 -4.45 -19.60 -13.85
CA ARG A 101 -4.05 -18.97 -15.11
C ARG A 101 -5.18 -18.11 -15.65
N ALA A 102 -4.88 -16.87 -15.98
CA ALA A 102 -5.82 -16.01 -16.67
C ALA A 102 -5.07 -15.08 -17.60
N SER A 103 -5.79 -14.47 -18.52
CA SER A 103 -5.20 -13.48 -19.41
C SER A 103 -4.82 -12.16 -18.70
N THR A 104 -5.42 -11.92 -17.54
CA THR A 104 -5.17 -10.82 -16.59
C THR A 104 -5.59 -11.30 -15.20
N LEU A 105 -4.87 -10.93 -14.14
CA LEU A 105 -5.22 -11.33 -12.77
C LEU A 105 -5.73 -10.12 -11.99
N TRP A 106 -6.64 -10.37 -11.05
CA TRP A 106 -7.30 -9.32 -10.28
C TRP A 106 -7.24 -9.60 -8.79
N ARG A 107 -7.00 -8.56 -8.01
CA ARG A 107 -6.85 -8.66 -6.55
C ARG A 107 -7.68 -7.59 -5.85
N PRO A 108 -8.22 -7.90 -4.66
CA PRO A 108 -8.82 -6.87 -3.82
C PRO A 108 -7.75 -5.92 -3.31
N GLU A 109 -8.15 -4.67 -3.12
CA GLU A 109 -7.37 -3.65 -2.42
C GLU A 109 -8.08 -3.19 -1.15
N TYR A 110 -7.45 -2.28 -0.40
CA TYR A 110 -7.99 -1.81 0.89
C TYR A 110 -9.45 -1.36 0.85
N ALA A 111 -9.82 -0.61 -0.19
CA ALA A 111 -11.13 0.03 -0.25
C ALA A 111 -12.15 -0.76 -1.06
N ALA A 112 -13.42 -0.70 -0.65
CA ALA A 112 -14.56 -1.30 -1.33
C ALA A 112 -14.87 -0.69 -2.70
N TYR A 113 -14.21 0.42 -3.05
CA TYR A 113 -14.24 1.08 -4.35
C TYR A 113 -12.97 0.84 -5.17
N MET A 114 -12.08 -0.06 -4.76
CA MET A 114 -10.82 -0.35 -5.45
C MET A 114 -10.74 -1.78 -5.97
N VAL A 115 -10.07 -1.93 -7.11
CA VAL A 115 -9.58 -3.20 -7.62
C VAL A 115 -8.17 -3.02 -8.16
N GLU A 116 -7.32 -4.03 -8.02
CA GLU A 116 -5.99 -4.03 -8.63
C GLU A 116 -5.94 -5.06 -9.75
N GLY A 117 -5.41 -4.65 -10.91
CA GLY A 117 -5.19 -5.52 -12.05
C GLY A 117 -3.70 -5.67 -12.35
N VAL A 118 -3.28 -6.90 -12.67
CA VAL A 118 -1.91 -7.25 -13.08
C VAL A 118 -1.95 -8.08 -14.38
N PRO A 119 -0.88 -8.13 -15.18
CA PRO A 119 -0.84 -8.99 -16.36
C PRO A 119 -0.99 -10.47 -15.97
N GLY A 120 -1.60 -11.28 -16.85
CA GLY A 120 -1.86 -12.70 -16.62
C GLY A 120 -0.60 -13.54 -16.39
N GLU A 121 0.48 -13.15 -17.07
CA GLU A 121 1.81 -13.70 -16.94
C GLU A 121 2.81 -12.54 -16.93
N PRO A 122 3.96 -12.66 -16.23
CA PRO A 122 4.97 -11.62 -16.26
C PRO A 122 5.53 -11.45 -17.69
N TYR A 123 5.81 -10.20 -18.07
CA TYR A 123 6.53 -9.90 -19.28
C TYR A 123 7.95 -10.47 -19.18
N GLY A 124 8.48 -10.97 -20.30
CA GLY A 124 9.87 -11.42 -20.42
C GLY A 124 10.85 -10.34 -20.87
N HIS A 125 12.09 -10.77 -21.14
CA HIS A 125 13.28 -9.94 -21.38
C HIS A 125 13.41 -9.33 -22.79
N LEU A 126 12.52 -9.64 -23.74
CA LEU A 126 12.63 -9.12 -25.11
C LEU A 126 12.04 -7.71 -25.20
N LEU A 127 12.73 -6.80 -25.91
CA LEU A 127 12.24 -5.42 -26.14
C LEU A 127 10.84 -5.37 -26.77
N ALA A 128 10.45 -6.39 -27.54
CA ALA A 128 9.10 -6.50 -28.10
C ALA A 128 8.00 -6.52 -27.03
N HIS A 129 8.30 -6.93 -25.80
CA HIS A 129 7.34 -6.95 -24.71
C HIS A 129 7.00 -5.55 -24.18
N LEU A 130 7.85 -4.54 -24.43
CA LEU A 130 7.53 -3.15 -24.08
C LEU A 130 6.26 -2.68 -24.82
N ASN A 131 6.01 -3.19 -26.02
CA ASN A 131 4.81 -2.88 -26.81
C ASN A 131 3.53 -3.57 -26.29
N LEU A 132 3.64 -4.49 -25.32
CA LEU A 132 2.50 -5.24 -24.79
C LEU A 132 1.86 -4.57 -23.57
N VAL A 133 2.59 -3.68 -22.88
CA VAL A 133 2.17 -3.10 -21.59
C VAL A 133 0.85 -2.34 -21.73
N GLU A 134 0.81 -1.36 -22.62
CA GLU A 134 -0.39 -0.53 -22.82
C GLU A 134 -1.58 -1.37 -23.30
N ALA A 135 -1.35 -2.32 -24.22
CA ALA A 135 -2.39 -3.21 -24.71
C ALA A 135 -2.98 -4.07 -23.58
N ASN A 136 -2.14 -4.55 -22.66
CA ASN A 136 -2.56 -5.30 -21.49
C ASN A 136 -3.33 -4.43 -20.48
N MET A 137 -2.88 -3.20 -20.21
CA MET A 137 -3.60 -2.23 -19.36
C MET A 137 -4.99 -1.89 -19.93
N ARG A 138 -5.07 -1.60 -21.24
CA ARG A 138 -6.35 -1.35 -21.92
C ARG A 138 -7.30 -2.56 -21.82
N LYS A 139 -6.76 -3.77 -21.93
CA LYS A 139 -7.53 -5.01 -21.74
C LYS A 139 -8.07 -5.12 -20.31
N ARG A 140 -7.24 -4.87 -19.29
CA ARG A 140 -7.68 -4.86 -17.88
C ARG A 140 -8.79 -3.84 -17.67
N ARG A 141 -8.61 -2.60 -18.11
CA ARG A 141 -9.63 -1.55 -18.01
C ARG A 141 -10.95 -1.94 -18.68
N ALA A 142 -10.89 -2.52 -19.88
CA ALA A 142 -12.08 -2.98 -20.59
C ALA A 142 -12.80 -4.12 -19.82
N GLN A 143 -12.05 -5.06 -19.24
CA GLN A 143 -12.63 -6.16 -18.47
C GLN A 143 -13.36 -5.66 -17.22
N VAL A 144 -12.73 -4.82 -16.39
CA VAL A 144 -13.43 -4.25 -15.23
C VAL A 144 -14.62 -3.41 -15.66
N GLN A 145 -14.48 -2.58 -16.69
CA GLN A 145 -15.56 -1.73 -17.18
C GLN A 145 -16.77 -2.54 -17.68
N SER A 146 -16.56 -3.74 -18.22
CA SER A 146 -17.63 -4.61 -18.72
C SER A 146 -18.56 -5.14 -17.62
N LEU A 147 -18.11 -5.12 -16.36
CA LEU A 147 -18.86 -5.57 -15.19
C LEU A 147 -19.55 -4.44 -14.43
N LEU A 148 -19.27 -3.19 -14.81
CA LEU A 148 -19.80 -2.00 -14.15
C LEU A 148 -21.09 -1.54 -14.81
N GLY A 149 -21.94 -0.86 -14.02
CA GLY A 149 -23.11 -0.16 -14.55
C GLY A 149 -22.70 0.97 -15.50
N SER A 150 -23.63 1.41 -16.35
CA SER A 150 -23.39 2.48 -17.34
C SER A 150 -23.02 3.84 -16.72
N ASP A 151 -23.27 4.01 -15.43
CA ASP A 151 -22.93 5.20 -14.64
C ASP A 151 -21.67 5.03 -13.79
N VAL A 152 -20.98 3.88 -13.82
CA VAL A 152 -19.77 3.63 -13.02
C VAL A 152 -18.58 3.37 -13.95
N TYR A 153 -17.46 4.04 -13.67
CA TYR A 153 -16.25 4.02 -14.48
C TYR A 153 -15.05 3.56 -13.66
N ALA A 154 -14.22 2.69 -14.23
CA ALA A 154 -12.94 2.33 -13.64
C ALA A 154 -11.88 3.39 -14.01
N LEU A 155 -11.56 4.27 -13.06
CA LEU A 155 -10.61 5.35 -13.23
C LEU A 155 -9.31 5.07 -12.47
N THR A 156 -8.17 5.31 -13.10
CA THR A 156 -6.86 5.25 -12.46
C THR A 156 -6.56 6.63 -11.87
N LEU A 157 -7.19 6.91 -10.73
CA LEU A 157 -7.00 8.14 -9.96
C LEU A 157 -6.11 7.84 -8.77
N THR A 158 -5.04 8.60 -8.59
CA THR A 158 -4.18 8.44 -7.41
C THR A 158 -4.95 8.76 -6.13
N ALA A 159 -5.63 9.90 -6.04
CA ALA A 159 -6.47 10.22 -4.89
C ALA A 159 -7.85 10.70 -5.36
N PHE A 160 -8.92 10.22 -4.73
CA PHE A 160 -10.25 10.76 -4.99
C PHE A 160 -10.37 12.15 -4.35
N PRO A 161 -10.57 13.24 -5.12
CA PRO A 161 -10.47 14.61 -4.59
C PRO A 161 -11.39 14.90 -3.39
N ARG A 162 -12.57 14.28 -3.37
CA ARG A 162 -13.62 14.50 -2.35
C ARG A 162 -13.75 13.36 -1.33
N LEU A 163 -12.74 12.50 -1.18
CA LEU A 163 -12.77 11.40 -0.20
C LEU A 163 -13.04 11.96 1.21
N GLY A 164 -14.06 11.45 1.89
CA GLY A 164 -14.47 11.91 3.23
C GLY A 164 -15.20 13.26 3.27
N CYS A 165 -15.59 13.83 2.14
CA CYS A 165 -16.55 14.94 2.07
C CYS A 165 -18.00 14.41 2.14
N PRO A 166 -19.01 15.25 2.40
CA PRO A 166 -20.41 14.82 2.27
C PRO A 166 -20.71 14.20 0.90
N ASP A 167 -21.52 13.12 0.92
CA ASP A 167 -22.01 12.39 -0.26
C ASP A 167 -20.93 11.81 -1.20
N PHE A 168 -19.70 11.58 -0.70
CA PHE A 168 -18.59 11.13 -1.53
C PHE A 168 -18.66 9.68 -2.04
N CYS A 169 -19.53 8.83 -1.48
CA CYS A 169 -19.62 7.40 -1.83
C CYS A 169 -21.06 6.94 -2.13
N TYR A 170 -21.17 5.82 -2.84
CA TYR A 170 -22.42 5.15 -3.18
C TYR A 170 -22.29 3.63 -3.00
N PRO A 171 -23.23 2.95 -2.30
CA PRO A 171 -24.31 3.53 -1.50
C PRO A 171 -23.80 4.50 -0.44
N GLY A 172 -24.57 5.55 -0.15
CA GLY A 172 -24.19 6.53 0.86
C GLY A 172 -24.13 5.90 2.25
N ALA A 173 -23.08 6.19 3.00
CA ALA A 173 -22.87 5.68 4.35
C ALA A 173 -22.40 6.82 5.27
N LYS A 174 -22.51 6.62 6.60
CA LYS A 174 -22.17 7.63 7.61
C LYS A 174 -20.98 7.18 8.48
N PRO A 175 -20.04 8.09 8.79
CA PRO A 175 -18.94 7.77 9.71
C PRO A 175 -19.47 7.42 11.11
N THR A 176 -18.72 6.57 11.82
CA THR A 176 -19.04 6.05 13.16
C THR A 176 -17.88 6.32 14.14
N PRO A 177 -17.60 7.59 14.48
CA PRO A 177 -16.40 7.96 15.23
C PRO A 177 -16.29 7.39 16.66
N GLU A 178 -17.40 6.90 17.23
CA GLU A 178 -17.51 6.44 18.62
C GLU A 178 -17.28 4.93 18.78
N GLY A 179 -17.30 4.16 17.69
CA GLY A 179 -17.24 2.70 17.79
C GLY A 179 -16.99 1.92 16.51
N GLY A 180 -16.82 2.59 15.37
CA GLY A 180 -16.44 1.95 14.12
C GLY A 180 -15.07 1.29 14.15
N VAL A 181 -14.77 0.50 13.13
CA VAL A 181 -13.45 -0.07 12.86
C VAL A 181 -12.40 1.05 12.79
N SER A 182 -12.66 2.07 11.99
CA SER A 182 -11.75 3.23 11.82
C SER A 182 -11.90 4.28 12.92
N CYS A 183 -13.09 4.41 13.53
CA CYS A 183 -13.49 5.54 14.37
C CYS A 183 -13.29 6.91 13.67
N SER A 184 -13.30 6.94 12.33
CA SER A 184 -13.08 8.17 11.57
C SER A 184 -14.23 9.15 11.78
N ALA A 185 -13.91 10.45 11.80
CA ALA A 185 -14.91 11.52 11.73
C ALA A 185 -15.49 11.70 10.32
N PHE A 186 -14.84 11.12 9.30
CA PHE A 186 -15.10 11.43 7.89
C PHE A 186 -15.43 10.21 7.04
N LEU A 187 -14.78 9.07 7.30
CA LEU A 187 -14.92 7.86 6.50
C LEU A 187 -15.86 6.84 7.20
N PRO A 188 -16.98 6.45 6.57
CA PRO A 188 -17.74 5.28 6.98
C PRO A 188 -16.91 4.00 6.81
N ASP A 189 -17.09 3.01 7.68
CA ASP A 189 -16.36 1.74 7.56
C ASP A 189 -16.77 0.91 6.34
N GLU A 190 -17.91 1.22 5.72
CA GLU A 190 -18.38 0.66 4.46
C GLU A 190 -17.41 0.92 3.31
N VAL A 191 -16.54 1.94 3.42
CA VAL A 191 -15.49 2.15 2.41
C VAL A 191 -14.36 1.13 2.49
N ILE A 192 -14.24 0.39 3.60
CA ILE A 192 -13.24 -0.65 3.77
C ILE A 192 -13.76 -1.93 3.12
N TYR A 193 -12.98 -2.52 2.22
CA TYR A 193 -13.35 -3.74 1.51
C TYR A 193 -13.79 -4.84 2.49
N SER A 194 -15.04 -5.28 2.33
CA SER A 194 -15.70 -6.26 3.21
C SER A 194 -15.40 -7.71 2.81
N GLY A 195 -15.05 -7.94 1.54
CA GLY A 195 -14.82 -9.29 1.01
C GLY A 195 -13.58 -9.99 1.55
N HIS A 196 -12.75 -9.32 2.37
CA HIS A 196 -11.63 -9.96 3.06
C HIS A 196 -11.39 -9.35 4.45
N PRO A 197 -11.27 -10.16 5.53
CA PRO A 197 -11.18 -9.65 6.90
C PRO A 197 -9.93 -8.80 7.17
N ARG A 198 -8.82 -9.06 6.44
CA ARG A 198 -7.52 -8.39 6.62
C ARG A 198 -7.61 -6.86 6.71
N PHE A 199 -8.39 -6.20 5.85
CA PHE A 199 -8.36 -4.74 5.76
C PHE A 199 -9.01 -4.05 6.97
N ARG A 200 -10.12 -4.60 7.46
CA ARG A 200 -10.75 -4.15 8.71
C ARG A 200 -9.86 -4.44 9.91
N THR A 201 -9.24 -5.62 9.94
CA THR A 201 -8.28 -6.00 11.00
C THR A 201 -7.07 -5.08 11.04
N LEU A 202 -6.46 -4.77 9.90
CA LEU A 202 -5.35 -3.82 9.82
C LEU A 202 -5.75 -2.44 10.33
N THR A 203 -6.90 -1.93 9.89
CA THR A 203 -7.40 -0.61 10.31
C THR A 203 -7.57 -0.53 11.84
N ARG A 204 -8.27 -1.52 12.41
CA ARG A 204 -8.50 -1.62 13.86
C ARG A 204 -7.18 -1.77 14.61
N ASN A 205 -6.35 -2.75 14.24
CA ASN A 205 -5.18 -3.12 15.00
C ASN A 205 -4.09 -2.03 14.96
N ILE A 206 -3.94 -1.29 13.84
CA ILE A 206 -3.04 -0.13 13.77
C ILE A 206 -3.49 0.97 14.74
N ARG A 207 -4.79 1.31 14.76
CA ARG A 207 -5.37 2.29 15.68
C ARG A 207 -5.20 1.88 17.14
N GLU A 208 -5.51 0.63 17.46
CA GLU A 208 -5.38 0.09 18.82
C GLU A 208 -3.92 0.01 19.27
N ARG A 209 -3.01 -0.43 18.41
CA ARG A 209 -1.55 -0.41 18.68
C ARG A 209 -1.05 1.00 18.96
N ARG A 210 -1.44 1.97 18.12
CA ARG A 210 -1.07 3.38 18.27
C ARG A 210 -1.66 3.99 19.55
N GLY A 211 -2.75 3.43 20.06
CA GLY A 211 -3.52 3.94 21.21
C GLY A 211 -4.39 5.15 20.87
N LYS A 212 -4.46 5.55 19.60
CA LYS A 212 -5.22 6.67 19.05
C LYS A 212 -5.36 6.52 17.54
N LYS A 213 -6.23 7.31 16.93
CA LYS A 213 -6.34 7.39 15.46
C LYS A 213 -5.01 7.81 14.84
N VAL A 214 -4.82 7.42 13.58
CA VAL A 214 -3.82 8.07 12.74
C VAL A 214 -4.21 9.55 12.58
N ALA A 215 -3.22 10.41 12.41
CA ALA A 215 -3.42 11.84 12.27
C ALA A 215 -2.54 12.34 11.12
N ILE A 216 -3.19 12.70 10.02
CA ILE A 216 -2.52 13.14 8.80
C ILE A 216 -2.88 14.62 8.63
N ASN A 217 -1.87 15.47 8.65
CA ASN A 217 -2.01 16.91 8.44
C ASN A 217 -1.19 17.29 7.21
N ILE A 218 -1.87 17.59 6.10
CA ILE A 218 -1.24 18.02 4.85
C ILE A 218 -1.41 19.53 4.71
N PRO A 219 -0.37 20.31 4.40
CA PRO A 219 -0.52 21.76 4.24
C PRO A 219 -1.53 22.07 3.14
N VAL A 220 -2.45 23.00 3.43
CA VAL A 220 -3.44 23.47 2.45
C VAL A 220 -2.79 24.47 1.50
N TYR A 221 -3.20 24.48 0.23
CA TYR A 221 -2.85 25.54 -0.69
C TYR A 221 -3.44 26.88 -0.21
N ARG A 222 -2.59 27.92 -0.16
CA ARG A 222 -2.95 29.26 0.33
C ARG A 222 -3.38 30.16 -0.83
N ASP A 223 -4.68 30.19 -1.10
CA ASP A 223 -5.31 31.15 -2.01
C ASP A 223 -5.83 32.39 -1.22
N LEU A 224 -6.30 33.41 -1.92
CA LEU A 224 -6.75 34.70 -1.39
C LEU A 224 -7.77 34.58 -0.25
N ASN A 225 -8.63 33.55 -0.28
CA ASN A 225 -9.69 33.33 0.71
C ASN A 225 -9.52 32.02 1.50
N THR A 226 -8.34 31.37 1.43
CA THR A 226 -8.08 30.18 2.26
C THR A 226 -8.00 30.60 3.74
N PRO A 227 -8.76 29.98 4.66
CA PRO A 227 -8.75 30.38 6.08
C PRO A 227 -7.37 30.24 6.74
N ASP A 228 -6.92 31.25 7.49
CA ASP A 228 -5.61 31.23 8.19
C ASP A 228 -5.53 30.20 9.33
N GLY A 229 -6.68 29.86 9.93
CA GLY A 229 -6.81 28.95 11.08
C GLY A 229 -7.04 27.49 10.71
N LEU A 230 -7.82 26.79 11.56
CA LEU A 230 -8.35 25.47 11.20
C LEU A 230 -9.31 25.62 10.01
N LEU A 231 -9.24 24.69 9.05
CA LEU A 231 -10.10 24.69 7.87
C LEU A 231 -11.57 24.40 8.21
N GLU A 232 -11.81 23.73 9.34
CA GLU A 232 -13.12 23.39 9.85
C GLU A 232 -13.16 23.59 11.37
N PRO A 233 -14.34 23.88 11.96
CA PRO A 233 -14.48 23.97 13.41
C PRO A 233 -14.02 22.68 14.11
N PRO A 234 -13.24 22.76 15.20
CA PRO A 234 -12.79 21.58 15.92
C PRO A 234 -13.98 20.85 16.54
N THR A 235 -13.94 19.52 16.47
CA THR A 235 -14.87 18.62 17.15
C THR A 235 -14.08 17.74 18.12
N GLU A 236 -14.77 17.01 19.00
CA GLU A 236 -14.11 16.04 19.89
C GLU A 236 -13.31 14.97 19.13
N HIS A 237 -13.67 14.71 17.86
CA HIS A 237 -13.02 13.70 17.02
C HIS A 237 -11.91 14.25 16.11
N THR A 238 -11.70 15.58 16.08
CA THR A 238 -10.72 16.25 15.20
C THR A 238 -9.67 17.06 15.98
N ALA A 239 -9.46 16.75 17.25
CA ALA A 239 -8.51 17.46 18.13
C ALA A 239 -7.05 17.47 17.66
N ALA A 240 -6.65 16.56 16.76
CA ALA A 240 -5.30 16.49 16.19
C ALA A 240 -5.13 17.31 14.89
N ALA A 241 -6.16 18.04 14.46
CA ALA A 241 -6.08 18.94 13.31
C ALA A 241 -5.19 20.15 13.60
N LEU A 242 -4.34 20.52 12.64
CA LEU A 242 -3.47 21.69 12.74
C LEU A 242 -4.02 22.86 11.90
N PRO A 243 -3.86 24.12 12.36
CA PRO A 243 -4.16 25.29 11.55
C PRO A 243 -3.43 25.25 10.19
N GLY A 244 -4.10 25.63 9.12
CA GLY A 244 -3.52 25.60 7.77
C GLY A 244 -3.26 24.23 7.18
N HIS A 245 -3.84 23.17 7.75
CA HIS A 245 -3.68 21.81 7.24
C HIS A 245 -5.02 21.15 6.95
N ILE A 246 -5.05 20.37 5.87
CA ILE A 246 -6.09 19.39 5.57
C ILE A 246 -5.89 18.23 6.54
N TYR A 247 -6.85 18.06 7.45
CA TYR A 247 -6.83 17.00 8.43
C TYR A 247 -7.59 15.75 7.95
N MET A 248 -6.93 14.60 8.07
CA MET A 248 -7.43 13.27 7.73
C MET A 248 -7.04 12.28 8.84
N ASP A 249 -7.94 11.37 9.20
CA ASP A 249 -7.86 10.65 10.49
C ASP A 249 -8.04 9.12 10.40
N ALA A 250 -7.96 8.56 9.20
CA ALA A 250 -8.23 7.14 8.96
C ALA A 250 -7.37 6.55 7.84
N MET A 251 -7.14 5.24 7.94
CA MET A 251 -6.31 4.46 7.01
C MET A 251 -6.77 4.60 5.55
N GLY A 252 -8.09 4.70 5.32
CA GLY A 252 -8.66 4.86 3.99
C GLY A 252 -8.27 6.14 3.26
N PHE A 253 -7.83 7.20 3.94
CA PHE A 253 -7.32 8.38 3.24
C PHE A 253 -6.01 8.11 2.50
N GLY A 254 -5.20 7.18 2.99
CA GLY A 254 -3.93 6.78 2.36
C GLY A 254 -4.06 5.50 1.55
N MET A 255 -4.48 4.41 2.19
CA MET A 255 -4.61 3.11 1.52
C MET A 255 -5.83 3.04 0.56
N GLY A 256 -6.71 4.04 0.59
CA GLY A 256 -7.73 4.25 -0.45
C GLY A 256 -7.24 5.09 -1.65
N CYS A 257 -5.96 5.47 -1.66
CA CYS A 257 -5.30 6.01 -2.85
C CYS A 257 -4.80 4.88 -3.75
N CYS A 258 -4.68 5.15 -5.05
CA CYS A 258 -4.11 4.24 -6.03
C CYS A 258 -2.64 4.56 -6.35
N CYS A 259 -1.92 3.56 -6.85
CA CYS A 259 -0.57 3.72 -7.37
C CYS A 259 -0.24 2.81 -8.55
N LEU A 260 0.92 3.07 -9.14
CA LEU A 260 1.55 2.24 -10.14
C LEU A 260 2.78 1.57 -9.50
N GLN A 261 2.82 0.24 -9.51
CA GLN A 261 3.95 -0.52 -8.98
C GLN A 261 4.57 -1.39 -10.07
N MET A 262 5.87 -1.63 -9.99
CA MET A 262 6.59 -2.46 -10.95
C MET A 262 7.46 -3.47 -10.20
N THR A 263 7.28 -4.75 -10.48
CA THR A 263 8.09 -5.82 -9.90
C THR A 263 9.01 -6.41 -10.95
N PHE A 264 10.28 -6.57 -10.61
CA PHE A 264 11.33 -7.14 -11.45
C PHE A 264 11.91 -8.38 -10.77
N GLN A 265 12.06 -9.47 -11.53
CA GLN A 265 12.80 -10.66 -11.13
C GLN A 265 14.23 -10.55 -11.65
N ALA A 266 15.18 -10.66 -10.74
CA ALA A 266 16.60 -10.72 -11.05
C ALA A 266 17.05 -12.17 -11.33
N CYS A 267 18.20 -12.30 -11.97
CA CYS A 267 18.90 -13.53 -12.30
C CYS A 267 19.43 -14.27 -11.06
N SER A 268 19.70 -13.54 -9.98
CA SER A 268 20.21 -14.04 -8.69
C SER A 268 19.92 -13.05 -7.56
N ILE A 269 20.19 -13.46 -6.32
CA ILE A 269 20.09 -12.57 -5.16
C ILE A 269 21.05 -11.37 -5.23
N THR A 270 22.25 -11.58 -5.78
CA THR A 270 23.27 -10.53 -5.91
C THR A 270 22.83 -9.44 -6.89
N GLU A 271 22.24 -9.83 -8.03
CA GLU A 271 21.68 -8.85 -8.97
C GLU A 271 20.44 -8.17 -8.37
N ALA A 272 19.62 -8.88 -7.60
CA ALA A 272 18.50 -8.26 -6.90
C ALA A 272 18.96 -7.17 -5.90
N TYR A 273 20.08 -7.36 -5.21
CA TYR A 273 20.67 -6.31 -4.36
C TYR A 273 21.10 -5.08 -5.17
N LEU A 274 21.81 -5.30 -6.28
CA LEU A 274 22.27 -4.21 -7.14
C LEU A 274 21.08 -3.44 -7.71
N LEU A 275 20.06 -4.14 -8.21
CA LEU A 275 18.88 -3.52 -8.81
C LEU A 275 18.06 -2.75 -7.77
N TYR A 276 17.89 -3.30 -6.55
CA TYR A 276 17.24 -2.60 -5.44
C TYR A 276 17.97 -1.28 -5.11
N ASP A 277 19.30 -1.32 -5.03
CA ASP A 277 20.11 -0.15 -4.70
C ASP A 277 20.15 0.89 -5.84
N GLN A 278 20.26 0.46 -7.09
CA GLN A 278 20.33 1.37 -8.25
C GLN A 278 19.00 2.07 -8.52
N LEU A 279 17.87 1.40 -8.29
CA LEU A 279 16.54 2.01 -8.46
C LEU A 279 16.13 2.89 -7.26
N THR A 280 16.75 2.70 -6.10
CA THR A 280 16.42 3.46 -4.88
C THR A 280 16.51 4.98 -5.08
N PRO A 281 17.60 5.56 -5.62
CA PRO A 281 17.69 7.01 -5.84
C PRO A 281 16.62 7.56 -6.79
N LEU A 282 16.07 6.72 -7.66
CA LEU A 282 15.01 7.11 -8.60
C LEU A 282 13.64 7.19 -7.92
N SER A 283 13.44 6.55 -6.76
CA SER A 283 12.16 6.54 -6.04
C SER A 283 11.58 7.95 -5.81
N PRO A 284 12.27 8.91 -5.16
CA PRO A 284 11.76 10.26 -4.98
C PRO A 284 11.66 11.05 -6.29
N VAL A 285 12.51 10.77 -7.29
CA VAL A 285 12.46 11.43 -8.61
C VAL A 285 11.19 11.04 -9.34
N LEU A 286 10.85 9.75 -9.39
CA LEU A 286 9.63 9.26 -10.02
C LEU A 286 8.38 9.67 -9.25
N LEU A 287 8.44 9.72 -7.92
CA LEU A 287 7.33 10.25 -7.11
C LEU A 287 7.01 11.69 -7.52
N ALA A 288 8.02 12.55 -7.65
CA ALA A 288 7.84 13.93 -8.10
C ALA A 288 7.40 14.04 -9.56
N LEU A 289 8.02 13.25 -10.45
CA LEU A 289 7.71 13.27 -11.88
C LEU A 289 6.28 12.81 -12.18
N SER A 290 5.80 11.81 -11.44
CA SER A 290 4.46 11.22 -11.64
C SER A 290 3.35 11.90 -10.84
N ALA A 291 3.63 12.96 -10.08
CA ALA A 291 2.71 13.60 -9.15
C ALA A 291 1.27 13.77 -9.69
N ALA A 292 0.29 13.20 -8.99
CA ALA A 292 -1.10 13.10 -9.43
C ALA A 292 -2.13 13.17 -8.29
N SER A 293 -1.77 13.67 -7.10
CA SER A 293 -2.69 13.87 -5.99
C SER A 293 -2.62 15.27 -5.33
N PRO A 294 -2.96 16.34 -6.05
CA PRO A 294 -2.92 17.71 -5.50
C PRO A 294 -4.16 18.09 -4.67
N VAL A 295 -5.16 17.20 -4.55
CA VAL A 295 -6.42 17.46 -3.84
C VAL A 295 -6.70 16.37 -2.83
N HIS A 296 -6.98 16.77 -1.59
CA HIS A 296 -7.39 15.85 -0.53
C HIS A 296 -8.59 16.42 0.22
N ARG A 297 -9.60 15.57 0.47
CA ARG A 297 -10.78 15.90 1.29
C ARG A 297 -11.46 17.22 0.88
N GLY A 298 -11.53 17.48 -0.42
CA GLY A 298 -12.17 18.67 -1.00
C GLY A 298 -11.33 19.94 -0.99
N TRP A 299 -10.07 19.87 -0.57
CA TRP A 299 -9.15 21.01 -0.51
C TRP A 299 -7.94 20.80 -1.41
N LEU A 300 -7.50 21.87 -2.07
CA LEU A 300 -6.19 21.90 -2.72
C LEU A 300 -5.09 21.82 -1.66
N ALA A 301 -4.16 20.90 -1.85
CA ALA A 301 -2.99 20.73 -0.99
C ALA A 301 -1.80 21.53 -1.54
N ASP A 302 -0.88 21.92 -0.67
CA ASP A 302 0.42 22.51 -1.04
C ASP A 302 1.48 21.40 -1.22
N THR A 303 1.07 20.31 -1.86
CA THR A 303 1.87 19.14 -2.21
C THR A 303 1.11 18.35 -3.27
N ASP A 304 1.84 17.70 -4.18
CA ASP A 304 1.25 17.10 -5.37
C ASP A 304 1.23 15.55 -5.33
N THR A 305 1.71 14.94 -4.24
CA THR A 305 1.94 13.48 -4.14
C THR A 305 1.31 12.84 -2.91
N ARG A 306 0.89 11.57 -3.02
CA ARG A 306 0.15 10.86 -1.96
C ARG A 306 1.05 10.40 -0.81
N TRP A 307 2.37 10.38 -1.00
CA TRP A 307 3.31 9.63 -0.17
C TRP A 307 3.21 9.97 1.33
N ARG A 308 3.08 11.26 1.66
CA ARG A 308 2.90 11.72 3.05
C ARG A 308 1.57 11.29 3.64
N VAL A 309 0.50 11.26 2.84
CA VAL A 309 -0.84 10.82 3.25
C VAL A 309 -0.80 9.34 3.59
N ILE A 310 -0.32 8.50 2.67
CA ILE A 310 -0.29 7.05 2.88
C ILE A 310 0.71 6.63 3.96
N SER A 311 1.85 7.33 4.10
CA SER A 311 2.79 7.12 5.21
C SER A 311 2.11 7.31 6.56
N GLY A 312 1.35 8.41 6.71
CA GLY A 312 0.62 8.71 7.94
C GLY A 312 -0.59 7.80 8.17
N ALA A 313 -1.24 7.33 7.12
CA ALA A 313 -2.46 6.52 7.17
C ALA A 313 -2.29 5.13 7.82
N VAL A 314 -1.06 4.62 7.86
CA VAL A 314 -0.72 3.34 8.51
C VAL A 314 0.39 3.47 9.54
N ASP A 315 0.67 4.70 10.00
CA ASP A 315 1.66 4.93 11.03
C ASP A 315 1.12 4.40 12.37
N CYS A 316 1.57 3.23 12.78
CA CYS A 316 1.15 2.61 14.03
C CYS A 316 2.01 3.02 15.23
N ARG A 317 2.97 3.95 15.07
CA ARG A 317 3.90 4.32 16.14
C ARG A 317 3.20 4.92 17.35
N THR A 318 3.55 4.44 18.55
CA THR A 318 3.10 5.04 19.81
C THR A 318 3.80 6.37 20.09
N ASP A 319 3.31 7.13 21.06
CA ASP A 319 3.99 8.35 21.53
C ASP A 319 5.42 8.06 22.04
N GLU A 320 5.65 6.87 22.61
CA GLU A 320 6.99 6.44 22.99
C GLU A 320 7.84 6.17 21.74
N GLU A 321 7.34 5.43 20.75
CA GLU A 321 8.13 5.15 19.54
C GLU A 321 8.48 6.43 18.76
N MET A 322 7.59 7.43 18.76
CA MET A 322 7.83 8.75 18.16
C MET A 322 8.74 9.67 18.99
N GLY A 323 9.10 9.30 20.22
CA GLY A 323 9.94 10.13 21.10
C GLY A 323 9.20 11.24 21.85
N LEU A 324 7.87 11.26 21.82
CA LEU A 324 7.05 12.26 22.52
C LEU A 324 6.90 11.98 24.03
N LYS A 325 7.10 10.73 24.43
CA LYS A 325 7.14 10.25 25.84
C LYS A 325 8.40 9.41 26.07
N PRO A 326 8.90 9.21 27.30
CA PRO A 326 9.97 8.24 27.58
C PRO A 326 9.65 6.81 27.07
N LEU A 327 10.65 6.00 26.76
CA LEU A 327 10.44 4.57 26.46
C LEU A 327 10.22 3.82 27.79
N GLU A 328 9.02 3.30 28.00
CA GLU A 328 8.66 2.50 29.18
C GLU A 328 8.10 1.13 28.80
N ARG A 329 7.27 1.08 27.75
CA ARG A 329 6.58 -0.13 27.29
C ARG A 329 7.07 -0.60 25.92
N ASN A 330 7.44 0.33 25.04
CA ASN A 330 7.97 0.02 23.71
C ASN A 330 9.49 -0.26 23.77
N ARG A 331 9.99 -1.10 22.86
CA ARG A 331 11.42 -1.48 22.79
C ARG A 331 12.30 -0.45 22.09
N PHE A 332 11.74 0.34 21.17
CA PHE A 332 12.51 1.12 20.21
C PHE A 332 11.99 2.55 20.04
N ARG A 333 12.90 3.50 19.80
CA ARG A 333 12.58 4.77 19.14
C ARG A 333 12.59 4.53 17.63
N ILE A 334 11.55 4.98 16.93
CA ILE A 334 11.40 4.69 15.50
C ILE A 334 11.12 5.98 14.72
N ALA A 335 12.08 6.37 13.89
CA ALA A 335 12.10 7.65 13.19
C ALA A 335 10.99 7.79 12.14
N LYS A 336 10.63 6.71 11.45
CA LYS A 336 9.69 6.69 10.33
C LYS A 336 8.49 5.79 10.56
N SER A 337 7.40 6.06 9.84
CA SER A 337 6.27 5.13 9.72
C SER A 337 6.74 3.79 9.14
N ARG A 338 5.94 2.73 9.31
CA ARG A 338 6.17 1.45 8.63
C ARG A 338 5.90 1.53 7.12
N TYR A 339 5.21 2.60 6.69
CA TYR A 339 5.11 3.00 5.30
C TYR A 339 5.97 4.25 5.10
N ASP A 340 7.12 4.13 4.45
CA ASP A 340 8.03 5.27 4.20
C ASP A 340 9.09 4.92 3.14
N SER A 341 10.00 5.83 2.81
CA SER A 341 11.20 5.54 2.04
C SER A 341 12.01 4.36 2.61
N ILE A 342 12.87 3.73 1.80
CA ILE A 342 13.79 2.71 2.30
C ILE A 342 14.72 3.25 3.42
N ASP A 343 15.32 2.33 4.17
CA ASP A 343 16.20 2.64 5.31
C ASP A 343 17.65 2.19 5.12
N SER A 344 17.91 1.31 4.15
CA SER A 344 19.25 0.79 3.89
C SER A 344 19.40 0.23 2.47
N TYR A 345 20.62 0.36 1.93
CA TYR A 345 21.14 -0.30 0.75
C TYR A 345 21.65 -1.72 1.08
N LEU A 346 21.55 -2.62 0.10
CA LEU A 346 21.78 -4.07 0.23
C LEU A 346 23.07 -4.55 -0.44
N SER A 347 23.47 -3.95 -1.56
CA SER A 347 24.66 -4.35 -2.31
C SER A 347 25.94 -3.97 -1.57
N ALA A 348 27.05 -4.65 -1.88
CA ALA A 348 28.35 -4.35 -1.29
C ALA A 348 28.78 -2.89 -1.52
N ASP A 349 28.59 -2.39 -2.74
CA ASP A 349 28.93 -1.00 -3.11
C ASP A 349 27.98 0.01 -2.47
N GLY A 350 26.71 -0.37 -2.26
CA GLY A 350 25.70 0.45 -1.60
C GLY A 350 25.95 0.70 -0.11
N GLN A 351 26.69 -0.19 0.56
CA GLN A 351 26.90 -0.10 2.02
C GLN A 351 27.59 1.20 2.46
N ALA A 352 28.46 1.77 1.62
CA ALA A 352 29.14 3.02 1.91
C ALA A 352 28.18 4.23 2.03
N TYR A 353 26.95 4.10 1.49
CA TYR A 353 25.92 5.14 1.51
C TYR A 353 24.86 4.92 2.59
N ASN A 354 25.02 3.90 3.45
CA ASN A 354 24.17 3.71 4.63
C ASN A 354 24.62 4.65 5.75
N ASP A 355 24.35 5.95 5.60
CA ASP A 355 24.82 7.04 6.47
C ASP A 355 23.78 7.55 7.47
N ILE A 356 22.58 6.97 7.47
CA ILE A 356 21.52 7.28 8.44
C ILE A 356 21.52 6.29 9.63
N PRO A 357 21.16 6.75 10.85
CA PRO A 357 20.98 5.84 11.98
C PRO A 357 19.86 4.83 11.71
N LEU A 358 20.20 3.54 11.78
CA LEU A 358 19.27 2.43 11.55
C LEU A 358 18.90 1.77 12.89
N THR A 359 17.67 1.96 13.36
CA THR A 359 17.14 1.22 14.51
C THR A 359 16.95 -0.25 14.12
N MET A 360 17.54 -1.17 14.86
CA MET A 360 17.47 -2.62 14.57
C MET A 360 17.16 -3.42 15.83
N ASP A 361 16.56 -4.60 15.65
CA ASP A 361 16.48 -5.61 16.70
C ASP A 361 17.81 -6.40 16.74
N GLU A 362 18.64 -6.13 17.75
CA GLU A 362 19.99 -6.71 17.89
C GLU A 362 19.98 -8.23 18.07
N ASP A 363 18.92 -8.80 18.66
CA ASP A 363 18.79 -10.25 18.81
C ASP A 363 18.55 -10.91 17.47
N ILE A 364 17.69 -10.31 16.64
CA ILE A 364 17.42 -10.76 15.27
C ILE A 364 18.66 -10.58 14.38
N LEU A 365 19.35 -9.45 14.50
CA LEU A 365 20.60 -9.21 13.76
C LEU A 365 21.61 -10.31 14.06
N ARG A 366 21.85 -10.60 15.35
CA ARG A 366 22.75 -11.68 15.78
C ARG A 366 22.31 -13.03 15.23
N GLN A 367 21.02 -13.37 15.32
CA GLN A 367 20.49 -14.64 14.81
C GLN A 367 20.76 -14.81 13.31
N LEU A 368 20.54 -13.76 12.51
CA LEU A 368 20.78 -13.77 11.05
C LEU A 368 22.28 -13.90 10.74
N MET A 369 23.13 -13.17 11.45
CA MET A 369 24.58 -13.21 11.25
C MET A 369 25.19 -14.56 11.65
N GLU A 370 24.79 -15.13 12.79
CA GLU A 370 25.21 -16.47 13.23
C GLU A 370 24.74 -17.56 12.27
N ALA A 371 23.56 -17.37 11.66
CA ALA A 371 23.06 -18.22 10.60
C ALA A 371 23.76 -17.97 9.26
N GLY A 372 24.75 -17.10 9.13
CA GLY A 372 25.51 -16.88 7.89
C GLY A 372 24.74 -16.13 6.79
N VAL A 373 23.72 -15.36 7.14
CA VAL A 373 23.08 -14.41 6.22
C VAL A 373 24.01 -13.22 6.01
N GLU A 374 24.11 -12.72 4.77
CA GLU A 374 24.97 -11.58 4.43
C GLU A 374 24.74 -10.37 5.37
N PRO A 375 25.81 -9.64 5.78
CA PRO A 375 25.68 -8.57 6.77
C PRO A 375 24.69 -7.46 6.40
N SER A 376 24.67 -6.99 5.15
CA SER A 376 23.76 -5.94 4.70
C SER A 376 22.29 -6.37 4.78
N LEU A 377 22.00 -7.58 4.27
CA LEU A 377 20.67 -8.17 4.35
C LEU A 377 20.25 -8.42 5.80
N SER A 378 21.17 -8.87 6.66
CA SER A 378 20.90 -9.10 8.08
C SER A 378 20.46 -7.81 8.78
N ARG A 379 21.16 -6.69 8.51
CA ARG A 379 20.80 -5.37 9.04
C ARG A 379 19.47 -4.86 8.51
N HIS A 380 19.23 -5.04 7.21
CA HIS A 380 17.95 -4.70 6.59
C HIS A 380 16.78 -5.44 7.26
N LEU A 381 16.87 -6.76 7.41
CA LEU A 381 15.82 -7.56 8.03
C LEU A 381 15.67 -7.25 9.53
N ALA A 382 16.76 -7.06 10.26
CA ALA A 382 16.72 -6.66 11.67
C ALA A 382 16.02 -5.30 11.87
N HIS A 383 16.12 -4.39 10.89
CA HIS A 383 15.34 -3.15 10.88
C HIS A 383 13.85 -3.40 10.60
N LEU A 384 13.49 -4.18 9.58
CA LEU A 384 12.08 -4.45 9.27
C LEU A 384 11.34 -5.12 10.44
N PHE A 385 12.06 -5.97 11.19
CA PHE A 385 11.52 -6.73 12.33
C PHE A 385 11.50 -5.95 13.65
N ILE A 386 11.82 -4.65 13.67
CA ILE A 386 11.47 -3.80 14.82
C ILE A 386 9.96 -3.58 14.94
N ARG A 387 9.20 -3.90 13.88
CA ARG A 387 7.75 -3.73 13.82
C ARG A 387 7.01 -4.93 14.40
N ASP A 388 5.87 -4.67 15.02
CA ASP A 388 4.93 -5.73 15.40
C ASP A 388 4.07 -6.17 14.19
N PRO A 389 3.66 -7.44 14.16
CA PRO A 389 2.59 -7.88 13.26
C PRO A 389 1.29 -7.14 13.60
N VAL A 390 0.58 -6.70 12.57
CA VAL A 390 -0.68 -5.94 12.72
C VAL A 390 -1.90 -6.66 12.15
N SER A 391 -1.69 -7.81 11.50
CA SER A 391 -2.76 -8.67 11.02
C SER A 391 -2.30 -10.13 11.13
N LEU A 392 -2.87 -10.88 12.07
CA LEU A 392 -2.56 -12.29 12.28
C LEU A 392 -3.87 -13.08 12.32
N PHE A 393 -3.88 -14.26 11.71
CA PHE A 393 -4.99 -15.20 11.76
C PHE A 393 -4.70 -16.30 12.77
N SER A 394 -5.72 -16.72 13.51
CA SER A 394 -5.59 -17.71 14.59
C SER A 394 -5.01 -19.05 14.10
N GLU A 395 -5.38 -19.44 12.89
CA GLU A 395 -5.00 -20.66 12.17
C GLU A 395 -3.54 -20.61 11.72
N LYS A 396 -2.96 -19.41 11.66
CA LYS A 396 -1.60 -19.15 11.22
C LYS A 396 -0.64 -18.84 12.38
N ILE A 397 -1.01 -19.08 13.63
CA ILE A 397 -0.08 -18.88 14.76
C ILE A 397 1.04 -19.93 14.73
N HIS A 398 0.69 -21.20 14.55
CA HIS A 398 1.64 -22.31 14.53
C HIS A 398 1.80 -22.80 13.10
N GLN A 399 3.02 -22.66 12.57
CA GLN A 399 3.36 -22.96 11.18
C GLN A 399 4.68 -23.72 11.12
N SER A 400 4.95 -24.35 9.98
CA SER A 400 6.24 -24.96 9.71
C SER A 400 7.27 -23.91 9.28
N ASP A 401 8.35 -23.76 10.04
CA ASP A 401 9.43 -22.83 9.72
C ASP A 401 10.20 -23.22 8.44
N THR A 402 10.03 -24.43 7.91
CA THR A 402 10.75 -24.90 6.71
C THR A 402 9.88 -24.94 5.46
N GLU A 403 8.56 -24.95 5.61
CA GLU A 403 7.61 -25.12 4.50
C GLU A 403 6.80 -23.86 4.22
N GLU A 404 6.51 -23.07 5.25
CA GLU A 404 5.70 -21.86 5.17
C GLU A 404 6.55 -20.60 5.31
N SER A 405 5.96 -19.46 4.95
CA SER A 405 6.62 -18.14 5.05
C SER A 405 5.69 -17.05 5.57
N ASP A 406 4.49 -17.39 6.05
CA ASP A 406 3.49 -16.38 6.40
C ASP A 406 3.92 -15.51 7.59
N HIS A 407 4.73 -16.01 8.54
CA HIS A 407 5.25 -15.18 9.64
C HIS A 407 6.27 -14.16 9.14
N PHE A 408 7.15 -14.56 8.23
CA PHE A 408 8.05 -13.63 7.55
C PHE A 408 7.26 -12.59 6.74
N GLU A 409 6.32 -13.06 5.91
CA GLU A 409 5.46 -12.20 5.09
C GLU A 409 4.55 -11.30 5.93
N ASN A 410 4.21 -11.68 7.17
CA ASN A 410 3.45 -10.82 8.07
C ASN A 410 4.16 -9.48 8.29
N ILE A 411 5.47 -9.54 8.58
CA ILE A 411 6.30 -8.36 8.81
C ILE A 411 6.71 -7.73 7.48
N GLN A 412 7.14 -8.54 6.51
CA GLN A 412 7.63 -8.04 5.23
C GLN A 412 6.54 -7.32 4.42
N SER A 413 5.35 -7.92 4.28
CA SER A 413 4.25 -7.33 3.50
C SER A 413 3.68 -6.06 4.13
N THR A 414 3.94 -5.84 5.42
CA THR A 414 3.46 -4.66 6.17
C THR A 414 4.57 -3.68 6.51
N ASN A 415 5.78 -3.87 5.99
CA ASN A 415 6.72 -2.77 5.79
C ASN A 415 6.58 -2.33 4.34
N TRP A 416 5.99 -1.15 4.14
CA TRP A 416 5.65 -0.62 2.82
C TRP A 416 6.66 0.46 2.45
N GLN A 417 7.76 0.04 1.83
CA GLN A 417 8.83 0.95 1.47
C GLN A 417 8.73 1.47 0.02
N SER A 418 9.55 2.47 -0.33
CA SER A 418 9.68 2.97 -1.71
C SER A 418 10.20 1.92 -2.69
N MET A 419 11.12 1.08 -2.21
CA MET A 419 11.53 -0.17 -2.84
C MET A 419 11.23 -1.31 -1.90
N ARG A 420 10.95 -2.50 -2.43
CA ARG A 420 10.84 -3.73 -1.63
C ARG A 420 11.72 -4.82 -2.23
N PHE A 421 12.63 -5.35 -1.43
CA PHE A 421 13.36 -6.58 -1.74
C PHE A 421 12.46 -7.78 -1.42
N LYS A 422 12.19 -8.64 -2.40
CA LYS A 422 11.19 -9.72 -2.29
C LYS A 422 11.87 -11.08 -2.41
N PRO A 423 11.97 -11.84 -1.31
CA PRO A 423 12.37 -13.23 -1.40
C PRO A 423 11.43 -14.04 -2.31
N PRO A 424 11.93 -15.13 -2.91
CA PRO A 424 11.08 -16.09 -3.60
C PRO A 424 9.93 -16.59 -2.71
N PRO A 425 8.71 -16.74 -3.22
CA PRO A 425 7.65 -17.46 -2.52
C PRO A 425 8.00 -18.94 -2.34
N THR A 426 7.57 -19.54 -1.23
CA THR A 426 7.73 -20.99 -1.00
C THR A 426 7.02 -21.79 -2.11
N ASN A 427 7.62 -22.91 -2.50
CA ASN A 427 7.06 -23.84 -3.50
C ASN A 427 6.70 -23.22 -4.86
N SER A 428 7.43 -22.18 -5.29
CA SER A 428 7.24 -21.52 -6.58
C SER A 428 8.50 -21.53 -7.44
N THR A 429 8.34 -21.29 -8.74
CA THR A 429 9.45 -21.10 -9.68
C THR A 429 9.95 -19.66 -9.71
N ILE A 430 9.33 -18.75 -8.96
CA ILE A 430 9.64 -17.32 -8.94
C ILE A 430 10.97 -17.09 -8.21
N GLY A 431 11.83 -16.26 -8.79
CA GLY A 431 13.15 -15.92 -8.27
C GLY A 431 13.14 -14.76 -7.27
N TRP A 432 14.35 -14.27 -6.97
CA TRP A 432 14.56 -13.07 -6.17
C TRP A 432 14.05 -11.85 -6.95
N ARG A 433 13.27 -11.00 -6.30
CA ARG A 433 12.63 -9.86 -6.95
C ARG A 433 12.90 -8.56 -6.20
N VAL A 434 12.71 -7.46 -6.92
CA VAL A 434 12.60 -6.11 -6.35
C VAL A 434 11.33 -5.48 -6.87
N GLU A 435 10.73 -4.60 -6.08
CA GLU A 435 9.49 -3.92 -6.43
C GLU A 435 9.65 -2.42 -6.19
N PHE A 436 9.41 -1.65 -7.25
CA PHE A 436 9.42 -0.19 -7.29
C PHE A 436 8.01 0.33 -7.04
N ARG A 437 7.81 1.20 -6.04
CA ARG A 437 6.48 1.43 -5.43
C ARG A 437 6.04 2.89 -5.35
N CYS A 438 6.89 3.82 -5.80
CA CYS A 438 6.65 5.24 -5.59
C CYS A 438 5.74 5.91 -6.61
N ALA A 439 5.63 5.38 -7.84
CA ALA A 439 4.92 6.04 -8.91
C ALA A 439 3.44 6.25 -8.55
N GLU A 440 2.94 7.45 -8.79
CA GLU A 440 1.51 7.75 -8.74
C GLU A 440 0.86 7.16 -9.99
N VAL A 441 -0.38 6.69 -9.88
CA VAL A 441 -1.09 6.17 -11.04
C VAL A 441 -1.62 7.33 -11.89
N GLN A 442 -1.50 7.19 -13.21
CA GLN A 442 -1.88 8.21 -14.18
C GLN A 442 -3.28 7.92 -14.75
N LEU A 443 -3.92 8.92 -15.37
CA LEU A 443 -5.28 8.79 -15.88
C LEU A 443 -5.39 7.81 -17.05
N THR A 444 -4.40 7.78 -17.94
CA THR A 444 -4.45 6.96 -19.15
C THR A 444 -3.57 5.72 -19.04
N ASP A 445 -3.99 4.65 -19.73
CA ASP A 445 -3.17 3.44 -19.87
C ASP A 445 -1.84 3.74 -20.58
N PHE A 446 -1.82 4.74 -21.48
CA PHE A 446 -0.61 5.20 -22.16
C PHE A 446 0.42 5.78 -21.18
N GLU A 447 0.00 6.72 -20.33
CA GLU A 447 0.90 7.36 -19.35
C GLU A 447 1.46 6.34 -18.36
N ASN A 448 0.61 5.44 -17.85
CA ASN A 448 1.04 4.37 -16.95
C ASN A 448 2.04 3.44 -17.65
N ALA A 449 1.73 3.00 -18.88
CA ALA A 449 2.65 2.17 -19.66
C ALA A 449 3.99 2.88 -19.93
N ALA A 450 3.97 4.20 -20.19
CA ALA A 450 5.18 4.98 -20.41
C ALA A 450 6.07 5.01 -19.16
N TYR A 451 5.52 5.21 -17.96
CA TYR A 451 6.29 5.14 -16.71
C TYR A 451 6.84 3.74 -16.43
N VAL A 452 6.04 2.69 -16.68
CA VAL A 452 6.52 1.31 -16.55
C VAL A 452 7.70 1.06 -17.48
N VAL A 453 7.54 1.35 -18.78
CA VAL A 453 8.59 1.16 -19.79
C VAL A 453 9.83 2.00 -19.47
N PHE A 454 9.66 3.23 -18.99
CA PHE A 454 10.77 4.09 -18.58
C PHE A 454 11.61 3.43 -17.49
N ILE A 455 10.99 2.89 -16.43
CA ILE A 455 11.75 2.21 -15.36
C ILE A 455 12.37 0.91 -15.87
N VAL A 456 11.67 0.13 -16.69
CA VAL A 456 12.22 -1.12 -17.28
C VAL A 456 13.46 -0.83 -18.13
N LEU A 457 13.54 0.30 -18.83
CA LEU A 457 14.72 0.68 -19.61
C LEU A 457 15.91 1.12 -18.75
N LEU A 458 15.69 1.38 -17.46
CA LEU A 458 16.73 1.73 -16.49
C LEU A 458 17.24 0.52 -15.68
N THR A 459 16.55 -0.63 -15.78
CA THR A 459 16.97 -1.91 -15.20
C THR A 459 17.84 -2.68 -16.17
#